data_AF-A0A7C2KZ79-F1
#
_entry.id   AF-A0A7C2KZ79-F1
#
_cell.length_a   1.000
_cell.length_b   1.000
_cell.length_c   1.000
_cell.angle_alpha   90.00
_cell.angle_beta   90.00
_cell.angle_gamma   90.00
#
_symmetry.space_group_name_H-M   'P 1'
#
loop_
_entity.id
_entity.type
_entity.pdbx_description
1 polymer ?
#
loop_
_entity_poly.entity_id
_entity_poly.type
_entity_poly.pdbx_seq_one_letter_code
_entity_poly.pdbx_strand_id
1 'polypeptide(L)'
;MTDAAPKPARPPGRPPGEVLRGMLRAIGRAAASLIRRAYALALIVVVLGLSWRALRYLVVSLIFAAPPPPQITQLPTRLGGDVLRTRQREFAGVVATEHARSPLAHYHRLDGWFQPDRFNDCTRSGCHAPLPHAQRKEVRAFLNMHATSMHCGVCHMQGDETPLPLTWYELENGQACGPPPLLRAYARVDALAAHPAGELTRAQQGDLVALLRAATRVANDEPSLAGLTEHFAAVRAGSEEFLRLLDVARHTLPRFFRGEYGAKLARRGADGPPHLAHPHTAAAVRQYLAQGGGLSREERERLLAEVHPLRREKSRTCAECHSAEGSLIDFAALGYPLRRVRDLQKNPVVQQVMRIESGEPFYLPGVLGGDAPPGP
;
A
#
# COMPACT_ATOMS: atom_id res chain seq x y z
N MET A 1 -18.30 110.04 53.21
CA MET A 1 -19.66 109.72 52.73
C MET A 1 -19.53 108.90 51.46
N THR A 2 -19.32 107.61 51.67
CA THR A 2 -19.49 106.49 50.76
C THR A 2 -20.27 105.50 51.63
N ASP A 3 -21.59 105.56 51.57
CA ASP A 3 -22.46 104.58 50.91
C ASP A 3 -22.07 103.13 51.21
N ALA A 4 -22.60 102.65 52.33
CA ALA A 4 -22.65 101.24 52.69
C ALA A 4 -23.65 100.54 51.76
N ALA A 5 -23.13 99.85 50.75
CA ALA A 5 -23.94 98.98 49.90
C ALA A 5 -24.60 97.88 50.77
N PRO A 6 -25.91 97.65 50.61
CA PRO A 6 -26.68 96.76 51.47
C PRO A 6 -26.20 95.32 51.36
N LYS A 7 -26.01 94.71 52.53
CA LYS A 7 -25.61 93.31 52.72
C LYS A 7 -26.62 92.41 51.96
N PRO A 8 -26.20 91.65 50.93
CA PRO A 8 -27.13 90.84 50.16
C PRO A 8 -27.84 89.84 51.08
N ALA A 9 -29.17 89.78 50.98
CA ALA A 9 -30.01 88.88 51.73
C ALA A 9 -29.53 87.43 51.56
N ARG A 10 -29.39 86.70 52.67
CA ARG A 10 -29.04 85.27 52.64
C ARG A 10 -30.09 84.56 51.76
N PRO A 11 -29.68 83.87 50.68
CA PRO A 11 -30.64 83.16 49.85
C PRO A 11 -31.37 82.11 50.71
N PRO A 12 -32.67 81.88 50.46
CA PRO A 12 -33.46 80.91 51.22
C PRO A 12 -32.77 79.55 51.17
N GLY A 13 -32.62 78.91 52.34
CA GLY A 13 -32.01 77.59 52.46
C GLY A 13 -32.76 76.61 51.56
N ARG A 14 -32.03 75.94 50.66
CA ARG A 14 -32.65 74.98 49.74
C ARG A 14 -33.42 73.92 50.54
N PRO A 15 -34.66 73.58 50.14
CA PRO A 15 -35.43 72.57 50.84
C PRO A 15 -34.66 71.24 50.85
N PRO A 16 -34.60 70.52 51.98
CA PRO A 16 -33.72 69.36 52.16
C PRO A 16 -33.91 68.25 51.09
N GLY A 17 -35.08 68.16 50.48
CA GLY A 17 -35.36 67.25 49.37
C GLY A 17 -34.60 67.57 48.06
N GLU A 18 -34.23 68.83 47.79
CA GLU A 18 -33.47 69.18 46.59
C GLU A 18 -32.00 68.78 46.69
N VAL A 19 -31.41 68.86 47.89
CA VAL A 19 -30.04 68.40 48.14
C VAL A 19 -29.94 66.89 47.92
N LEU A 20 -30.92 66.13 48.44
CA LEU A 20 -30.97 64.68 48.25
C LEU A 20 -31.16 64.29 46.78
N ARG A 21 -32.06 64.95 46.05
CA ARG A 21 -32.24 64.72 44.60
C ARG A 21 -30.98 65.07 43.79
N GLY A 22 -30.30 66.14 44.16
CA GLY A 22 -29.03 66.54 43.53
C GLY A 22 -27.94 65.49 43.74
N MET A 23 -27.82 64.98 44.97
CA MET A 23 -26.86 63.93 45.33
C MET A 23 -27.17 62.61 44.61
N LEU A 24 -28.44 62.19 44.57
CA LEU A 24 -28.88 60.98 43.85
C LEU A 24 -28.60 61.09 42.34
N ARG A 25 -28.84 62.26 41.72
CA ARG A 25 -28.49 62.49 40.31
C ARG A 25 -26.98 62.50 40.07
N ALA A 26 -26.19 62.99 41.01
CA ALA A 26 -24.73 62.96 40.92
C ALA A 26 -24.20 61.52 41.03
N ILE A 27 -24.71 60.74 42.00
CA ILE A 27 -24.39 59.32 42.18
C ILE A 27 -24.81 58.52 40.95
N GLY A 28 -26.03 58.73 40.43
CA GLY A 28 -26.51 58.04 39.23
C GLY A 28 -25.66 58.34 37.99
N ARG A 29 -25.24 59.60 37.80
CA ARG A 29 -24.31 59.97 36.72
C ARG A 29 -22.92 59.35 36.91
N ALA A 30 -22.42 59.31 38.14
CA ALA A 30 -21.14 58.68 38.46
C ALA A 30 -21.19 57.16 38.22
N ALA A 31 -22.26 56.49 38.66
CA ALA A 31 -22.49 55.06 38.44
C ALA A 31 -22.62 54.73 36.94
N ALA A 32 -23.43 55.49 36.19
CA ALA A 32 -23.55 55.30 34.74
C ALA A 32 -22.24 55.58 33.99
N SER A 33 -21.43 56.53 34.47
CA SER A 33 -20.08 56.76 33.94
C SER A 33 -19.15 55.57 34.25
N LEU A 34 -19.19 55.04 35.47
CA LEU A 34 -18.40 53.89 35.89
C LEU A 34 -18.76 52.64 35.09
N ILE A 35 -20.04 52.35 34.91
CA ILE A 35 -20.53 51.21 34.11
C ILE A 35 -20.04 51.32 32.66
N ARG A 36 -20.16 52.50 32.03
CA ARG A 36 -19.66 52.71 30.67
C ARG A 36 -18.14 52.52 30.57
N ARG A 37 -17.38 52.99 31.56
CA ARG A 37 -15.92 52.79 31.60
C ARG A 37 -15.55 51.33 31.82
N ALA A 38 -16.24 50.62 32.71
CA ALA A 38 -16.03 49.20 32.95
C ALA A 38 -16.35 48.37 31.71
N TYR A 39 -17.46 48.66 31.02
CA TYR A 39 -17.80 48.02 29.76
C TYR A 39 -16.77 48.29 28.66
N ALA A 40 -16.32 49.54 28.50
CA ALA A 40 -15.29 49.89 27.53
C ALA A 40 -13.97 49.17 27.82
N LEU A 41 -13.55 49.09 29.10
CA LEU A 41 -12.37 48.34 29.51
C LEU A 41 -12.51 46.85 29.21
N ALA A 42 -13.66 46.24 29.53
CA ALA A 42 -13.94 44.85 29.23
C ALA A 42 -13.86 44.57 27.72
N LEU A 43 -14.45 45.45 26.90
CA LEU A 43 -14.38 45.35 25.44
C LEU A 43 -12.94 45.46 24.93
N ILE A 44 -12.15 46.41 25.46
CA ILE A 44 -10.72 46.55 25.12
C ILE A 44 -9.96 45.26 25.45
N VAL A 45 -10.18 44.67 26.63
CA VAL A 45 -9.54 43.40 27.03
C VAL A 45 -9.91 42.26 26.09
N VAL A 46 -11.19 42.15 25.70
CA VAL A 46 -11.66 41.14 24.74
C VAL A 46 -11.00 41.34 23.38
N VAL A 47 -11.00 42.57 22.86
CA VAL A 47 -10.38 42.89 21.55
C VAL A 47 -8.89 42.61 21.56
N LEU A 48 -8.17 43.03 22.61
CA LEU A 48 -6.73 42.74 22.75
C LEU A 48 -6.47 41.23 22.85
N GLY A 49 -7.30 40.48 23.59
CA GLY A 49 -7.19 39.03 23.69
C GLY A 49 -7.41 38.32 22.35
N LEU A 50 -8.41 38.73 21.57
CA LEU A 50 -8.68 38.18 20.24
C LEU A 50 -7.56 38.55 19.25
N SER A 51 -7.12 39.81 19.24
CA SER A 51 -6.01 40.27 18.41
C SER A 51 -4.72 39.51 18.73
N TRP A 52 -4.43 39.28 20.00
CA TRP A 52 -3.27 38.49 20.40
C TRP A 52 -3.37 37.03 19.95
N ARG A 53 -4.54 36.40 20.06
CA ARG A 53 -4.75 35.02 19.58
C ARG A 53 -4.61 34.93 18.06
N ALA A 54 -5.16 35.88 17.32
CA ALA A 54 -5.05 35.96 15.87
C ALA A 54 -3.60 36.19 15.44
N LEU A 55 -2.90 37.14 16.05
CA LEU A 55 -1.49 37.42 15.78
C LEU A 55 -0.61 36.22 16.12
N ARG A 56 -0.83 35.58 17.28
CA ARG A 56 -0.11 34.35 17.67
C ARG A 56 -0.37 33.23 16.67
N TYR A 57 -1.61 33.02 16.26
CA TYR A 57 -1.95 32.01 15.26
C TYR A 57 -1.23 32.28 13.94
N LEU A 58 -1.22 33.52 13.48
CA LEU A 58 -0.55 33.93 12.24
C LEU A 58 0.97 33.76 12.33
N VAL A 59 1.59 34.20 13.43
CA VAL A 59 3.02 34.01 13.71
C VAL A 59 3.38 32.53 13.77
N VAL A 60 2.62 31.72 14.52
CA VAL A 60 2.86 30.29 14.63
C VAL A 60 2.70 29.59 13.29
N SER A 61 1.68 29.93 12.51
CA SER A 61 1.39 29.24 11.25
C SER A 61 2.30 29.66 10.09
N LEU A 62 2.78 30.92 10.08
CA LEU A 62 3.63 31.43 9.00
C LEU A 62 5.13 31.30 9.29
N ILE A 63 5.55 31.52 10.53
CA ILE A 63 6.98 31.53 10.88
C ILE A 63 7.46 30.12 11.24
N PHE A 64 6.64 29.35 11.96
CA PHE A 64 6.99 28.00 12.34
C PHE A 64 6.31 27.03 11.37
N ALA A 65 7.10 26.50 10.42
CA ALA A 65 6.63 25.41 9.59
C ALA A 65 6.15 24.29 10.52
N ALA A 66 4.85 23.97 10.48
CA ALA A 66 4.35 22.80 11.16
C ALA A 66 5.19 21.60 10.70
N PRO A 67 5.71 20.76 11.63
CA PRO A 67 6.43 19.58 11.22
C PRO A 67 5.52 18.78 10.28
N PRO A 68 6.05 18.27 9.15
CA PRO A 68 5.21 17.56 8.21
C PRO A 68 4.54 16.40 8.96
N PRO A 69 3.23 16.19 8.74
CA PRO A 69 2.46 15.24 9.51
C PRO A 69 3.14 13.85 9.46
N PRO A 70 3.05 13.03 10.52
CA PRO A 70 3.68 11.70 10.57
C PRO A 70 3.39 10.84 9.33
N GLN A 71 2.25 11.04 8.69
CA GLN A 71 1.83 10.41 7.44
C GLN A 71 2.80 10.65 6.27
N ILE A 72 3.57 11.75 6.30
CA ILE A 72 4.58 12.10 5.29
C ILE A 72 5.97 11.70 5.78
N THR A 73 6.30 11.97 7.05
CA THR A 73 7.66 11.79 7.59
C THR A 73 7.99 10.36 8.00
N GLN A 74 6.98 9.54 8.33
CA GLN A 74 7.16 8.14 8.70
C GLN A 74 7.03 7.19 7.51
N LEU A 75 6.82 7.69 6.29
CA LEU A 75 6.98 6.87 5.10
C LEU A 75 8.47 6.54 4.97
N PRO A 76 8.86 5.25 5.00
CA PRO A 76 10.25 4.90 4.77
C PRO A 76 10.66 5.48 3.42
N THR A 77 11.91 5.91 3.24
CA THR A 77 12.41 6.42 1.95
C THR A 77 13.29 5.41 1.23
N ARG A 78 13.67 4.33 1.92
CA ARG A 78 14.50 3.23 1.43
C ARG A 78 13.88 1.90 1.82
N LEU A 79 14.12 0.86 1.02
CA LEU A 79 13.85 -0.51 1.44
C LEU A 79 14.93 -0.98 2.42
N GLY A 80 14.68 -0.82 3.70
CA GLY A 80 15.50 -1.40 4.77
C GLY A 80 14.94 -2.72 5.27
N GLY A 81 15.72 -3.45 6.07
CA GLY A 81 15.27 -4.68 6.72
C GLY A 81 14.12 -4.44 7.72
N ASP A 82 14.06 -3.27 8.34
CA ASP A 82 12.95 -2.78 9.14
C ASP A 82 11.67 -2.65 8.30
N VAL A 83 11.75 -2.02 7.12
CA VAL A 83 10.61 -1.87 6.20
C VAL A 83 10.04 -3.20 5.74
N LEU A 84 10.91 -4.19 5.51
CA LEU A 84 10.50 -5.55 5.14
C LEU A 84 9.89 -6.33 6.34
N ARG A 85 10.08 -5.86 7.57
CA ARG A 85 9.58 -6.49 8.81
C ARG A 85 8.35 -5.80 9.40
N THR A 86 8.06 -4.57 9.02
CA THR A 86 6.89 -3.81 9.48
C THR A 86 5.66 -4.17 8.64
N ARG A 87 4.49 -4.33 9.26
CA ARG A 87 3.23 -4.60 8.54
C ARG A 87 2.70 -3.31 7.91
N GLN A 88 1.93 -3.39 6.81
CA GLN A 88 1.36 -2.22 6.13
C GLN A 88 0.65 -1.26 7.09
N ARG A 89 -0.21 -1.81 7.96
CA ARG A 89 -1.02 -1.05 8.92
C ARG A 89 -0.21 -0.30 9.99
N GLU A 90 1.05 -0.64 10.15
CA GLU A 90 1.96 0.01 11.11
C GLU A 90 2.59 1.28 10.50
N PHE A 91 2.42 1.53 9.19
CA PHE A 91 2.83 2.77 8.55
C PHE A 91 1.65 3.76 8.51
N ALA A 92 1.68 4.77 9.40
CA ALA A 92 0.64 5.80 9.47
C ALA A 92 0.36 6.49 8.13
N GLY A 93 1.40 6.70 7.30
CA GLY A 93 1.27 7.28 5.97
C GLY A 93 0.62 6.36 4.93
N VAL A 94 0.68 5.05 5.15
CA VAL A 94 0.06 4.06 4.25
C VAL A 94 -1.42 3.89 4.55
N VAL A 95 -1.82 3.93 5.82
CA VAL A 95 -3.23 3.81 6.25
C VAL A 95 -4.03 5.07 5.93
N ALA A 96 -3.40 6.24 5.95
CA ALA A 96 -4.10 7.52 5.81
C ALA A 96 -4.44 7.93 4.36
N THR A 97 -3.98 7.19 3.35
CA THR A 97 -4.22 7.53 1.95
C THR A 97 -4.61 6.29 1.15
N GLU A 98 -5.66 6.38 0.32
CA GLU A 98 -6.07 5.30 -0.59
C GLU A 98 -4.95 4.91 -1.58
N HIS A 99 -3.98 5.81 -1.82
CA HIS A 99 -2.86 5.62 -2.74
C HIS A 99 -1.51 6.05 -2.12
N ALA A 100 -1.05 5.30 -1.13
CA ALA A 100 0.17 5.64 -0.39
C ALA A 100 1.43 5.66 -1.26
N ARG A 101 2.14 6.79 -1.24
CA ARG A 101 3.46 6.96 -1.90
C ARG A 101 4.58 6.34 -1.06
N SER A 102 4.54 5.03 -0.81
CA SER A 102 5.70 4.34 -0.22
C SER A 102 6.78 4.09 -1.28
N PRO A 103 8.07 3.93 -0.93
CA PRO A 103 9.14 3.59 -1.89
C PRO A 103 8.88 2.26 -2.59
N LEU A 104 8.17 1.35 -1.93
CA LEU A 104 7.68 0.10 -2.53
C LEU A 104 6.65 0.36 -3.63
N ALA A 105 5.84 1.43 -3.50
CA ALA A 105 4.86 1.84 -4.49
C ALA A 105 5.43 2.77 -5.59
N HIS A 106 6.54 3.47 -5.34
CA HIS A 106 6.99 4.57 -6.20
C HIS A 106 7.51 4.12 -7.57
N TYR A 107 7.99 2.88 -7.72
CA TYR A 107 8.53 2.43 -9.01
C TYR A 107 7.49 1.81 -9.95
N HIS A 108 6.30 1.44 -9.46
CA HIS A 108 5.24 0.81 -10.29
C HIS A 108 3.83 1.34 -10.09
N ARG A 109 3.61 2.32 -9.19
CA ARG A 109 2.26 2.72 -8.75
C ARG A 109 1.37 1.50 -8.53
N LEU A 110 1.89 0.49 -7.83
CA LEU A 110 1.00 -0.54 -7.30
C LEU A 110 0.10 0.22 -6.33
N ASP A 111 -1.19 0.32 -6.66
CA ASP A 111 -2.19 0.96 -5.80
C ASP A 111 -2.29 0.25 -4.43
N GLY A 112 -1.72 -0.96 -4.31
CA GLY A 112 -1.71 -1.77 -3.10
C GLY A 112 -0.31 -2.08 -2.56
N TRP A 113 -0.31 -2.64 -1.34
CA TRP A 113 0.89 -3.05 -0.60
C TRP A 113 1.51 -4.32 -1.16
N PHE A 114 2.83 -4.31 -1.31
CA PHE A 114 3.63 -5.50 -1.61
C PHE A 114 3.95 -6.24 -0.30
N GLN A 115 3.58 -7.51 -0.21
CA GLN A 115 3.92 -8.33 0.95
C GLN A 115 5.42 -8.65 0.96
N PRO A 116 6.17 -8.17 1.96
CA PRO A 116 7.59 -8.43 2.02
C PRO A 116 7.84 -9.92 2.26
N ASP A 117 8.82 -10.44 1.55
CA ASP A 117 9.20 -11.83 1.61
C ASP A 117 10.44 -11.97 2.49
N ARG A 118 10.18 -12.37 3.73
CA ARG A 118 11.20 -12.48 4.79
C ARG A 118 11.97 -13.78 4.74
N PHE A 119 11.73 -14.61 3.72
CA PHE A 119 12.39 -15.91 3.60
C PHE A 119 13.24 -16.00 2.34
N ASN A 120 13.08 -15.08 1.38
CA ASN A 120 13.95 -14.98 0.22
C ASN A 120 15.35 -14.45 0.59
N ASP A 121 16.31 -15.37 0.73
CA ASP A 121 17.67 -15.05 1.12
C ASP A 121 18.45 -14.25 0.06
N CYS A 122 18.05 -14.29 -1.21
CA CYS A 122 18.63 -13.41 -2.23
C CYS A 122 18.45 -11.94 -1.86
N THR A 123 17.34 -11.59 -1.20
CA THR A 123 17.03 -10.22 -0.78
C THR A 123 17.54 -9.91 0.63
N ARG A 124 17.55 -10.91 1.52
CA ARG A 124 18.05 -10.76 2.91
C ARG A 124 19.55 -10.71 3.03
N SER A 125 20.27 -11.32 2.09
CA SER A 125 21.73 -11.23 2.01
C SER A 125 22.21 -9.79 1.85
N GLY A 126 21.35 -8.83 1.50
CA GLY A 126 21.73 -7.44 1.23
C GLY A 126 22.47 -7.27 -0.10
N CYS A 127 22.72 -8.36 -0.84
CA CYS A 127 23.35 -8.35 -2.15
C CYS A 127 22.41 -7.82 -3.24
N HIS A 128 21.09 -8.05 -3.08
CA HIS A 128 20.08 -7.64 -4.04
C HIS A 128 18.90 -6.92 -3.37
N ALA A 129 18.31 -5.97 -4.08
CA ALA A 129 16.99 -5.45 -3.74
C ALA A 129 15.91 -6.49 -4.09
N PRO A 130 14.77 -6.54 -3.37
CA PRO A 130 13.68 -7.47 -3.67
C PRO A 130 12.93 -7.17 -4.96
N LEU A 131 13.17 -5.99 -5.54
CA LEU A 131 12.65 -5.63 -6.84
C LEU A 131 13.76 -5.84 -7.89
N PRO A 132 13.55 -6.70 -8.90
CA PRO A 132 14.54 -6.99 -9.92
C PRO A 132 14.96 -5.74 -10.71
N HIS A 133 16.16 -5.80 -11.24
CA HIS A 133 16.82 -4.71 -11.94
C HIS A 133 17.28 -5.19 -13.31
N ALA A 134 16.38 -5.11 -14.30
CA ALA A 134 16.81 -5.21 -15.71
C ALA A 134 17.42 -3.88 -16.16
N GLN A 135 18.40 -3.95 -17.08
CA GLN A 135 18.98 -2.76 -17.72
C GLN A 135 17.92 -2.00 -18.52
N ARG A 136 17.04 -2.72 -19.22
CA ARG A 136 15.91 -2.16 -19.96
C ARG A 136 14.76 -1.82 -19.02
N LYS A 137 14.31 -0.56 -19.07
CA LYS A 137 13.30 -0.03 -18.15
C LYS A 137 11.94 -0.68 -18.38
N GLU A 138 11.63 -1.01 -19.63
CA GLU A 138 10.38 -1.62 -20.07
C GLU A 138 10.20 -3.01 -19.45
N VAL A 139 11.26 -3.81 -19.43
CA VAL A 139 11.26 -5.17 -18.88
C VAL A 139 11.25 -5.14 -17.34
N ARG A 140 11.85 -4.12 -16.72
CA ARG A 140 11.96 -4.02 -15.26
C ARG A 140 10.61 -4.02 -14.56
N ALA A 141 9.63 -3.30 -15.09
CA ALA A 141 8.30 -3.26 -14.47
C ALA A 141 7.60 -4.62 -14.50
N PHE A 142 7.74 -5.32 -15.62
CA PHE A 142 7.21 -6.64 -15.80
C PHE A 142 7.88 -7.67 -14.87
N LEU A 143 9.21 -7.62 -14.72
CA LEU A 143 9.94 -8.48 -13.80
C LEU A 143 9.62 -8.18 -12.32
N ASN A 144 9.34 -6.92 -11.98
CA ASN A 144 8.97 -6.59 -10.60
C ASN A 144 7.66 -7.27 -10.17
N MET A 145 6.75 -7.52 -11.11
CA MET A 145 5.57 -8.34 -10.84
C MET A 145 5.95 -9.80 -10.49
N HIS A 146 7.00 -10.36 -11.09
CA HIS A 146 7.40 -11.74 -10.78
C HIS A 146 7.88 -11.87 -9.34
N ALA A 147 8.62 -10.89 -8.85
CA ALA A 147 9.09 -10.88 -7.47
C ALA A 147 7.98 -10.90 -6.43
N THR A 148 6.73 -10.60 -6.82
CA THR A 148 5.56 -10.68 -5.93
C THR A 148 4.93 -12.08 -5.89
N SER A 149 5.15 -12.90 -6.92
CA SER A 149 4.50 -14.21 -7.07
C SER A 149 5.46 -15.39 -6.97
N MET A 150 6.77 -15.16 -7.10
CA MET A 150 7.78 -16.21 -7.06
C MET A 150 9.09 -15.75 -6.38
N HIS A 151 9.81 -16.74 -5.86
CA HIS A 151 11.16 -16.62 -5.32
C HIS A 151 12.17 -16.37 -6.45
N CYS A 152 13.20 -15.56 -6.20
CA CYS A 152 14.23 -15.22 -7.20
C CYS A 152 14.92 -16.47 -7.78
N GLY A 153 15.03 -17.53 -6.97
CA GLY A 153 15.63 -18.80 -7.36
C GLY A 153 14.90 -19.52 -8.50
N VAL A 154 13.62 -19.24 -8.76
CA VAL A 154 12.89 -19.82 -9.89
C VAL A 154 13.53 -19.41 -11.22
N CYS A 155 13.96 -18.16 -11.35
CA CYS A 155 14.56 -17.64 -12.59
C CYS A 155 16.09 -17.70 -12.60
N HIS A 156 16.73 -17.61 -11.44
CA HIS A 156 18.18 -17.42 -11.32
C HIS A 156 18.97 -18.66 -10.91
N MET A 157 18.33 -19.71 -10.35
CA MET A 157 19.03 -20.95 -10.00
C MET A 157 19.01 -21.96 -11.15
N GLN A 158 20.09 -22.71 -11.29
CA GLN A 158 20.22 -23.81 -12.26
C GLN A 158 19.25 -24.94 -11.92
N GLY A 159 18.81 -25.67 -12.95
CA GLY A 159 17.84 -26.76 -12.87
C GLY A 159 17.28 -27.05 -14.25
N ASP A 160 17.46 -28.25 -14.77
CA ASP A 160 17.15 -28.60 -16.16
C ASP A 160 15.82 -29.36 -16.29
N GLU A 161 15.08 -29.46 -15.18
CA GLU A 161 13.79 -30.14 -15.14
C GLU A 161 12.72 -29.35 -15.92
N THR A 162 11.92 -30.04 -16.72
CA THR A 162 10.77 -29.45 -17.44
C THR A 162 9.56 -30.38 -17.29
N PRO A 163 8.53 -29.97 -16.53
CA PRO A 163 8.42 -28.71 -15.78
C PRO A 163 9.38 -28.66 -14.58
N LEU A 164 9.69 -27.44 -14.12
CA LEU A 164 10.45 -27.24 -12.88
C LEU A 164 9.64 -27.78 -11.69
N PRO A 165 10.27 -28.48 -10.74
CA PRO A 165 9.61 -28.86 -9.51
C PRO A 165 9.40 -27.60 -8.67
N LEU A 166 8.17 -27.09 -8.64
CA LEU A 166 7.79 -25.88 -7.90
C LEU A 166 6.83 -26.21 -6.76
N THR A 167 6.86 -25.39 -5.72
CA THR A 167 5.93 -25.46 -4.59
C THR A 167 5.58 -24.07 -4.10
N TRP A 168 4.38 -23.91 -3.55
CA TRP A 168 4.03 -22.71 -2.79
C TRP A 168 4.73 -22.73 -1.43
N TYR A 169 5.11 -21.56 -0.93
CA TYR A 169 5.51 -21.37 0.45
C TYR A 169 4.90 -20.09 1.02
N GLU A 170 4.58 -20.11 2.32
CA GLU A 170 3.93 -18.99 3.00
C GLU A 170 4.94 -17.89 3.33
N LEU A 171 4.52 -16.63 3.11
CA LEU A 171 5.35 -15.47 3.42
C LEU A 171 5.44 -15.17 4.93
N GLU A 172 4.63 -15.84 5.75
CA GLU A 172 4.63 -15.67 7.21
C GLU A 172 5.69 -16.54 7.91
N ASN A 173 5.87 -17.79 7.46
CA ASN A 173 6.71 -18.78 8.14
C ASN A 173 7.71 -19.51 7.21
N GLY A 174 7.68 -19.26 5.90
CA GLY A 174 8.56 -19.89 4.92
C GLY A 174 8.26 -21.36 4.62
N GLN A 175 7.21 -21.93 5.21
CA GLN A 175 6.88 -23.36 5.05
C GLN A 175 6.19 -23.62 3.73
N ALA A 176 6.40 -24.81 3.18
CA ALA A 176 5.66 -25.29 2.02
C ALA A 176 4.15 -25.29 2.32
N CYS A 177 3.34 -24.86 1.37
CA CYS A 177 1.90 -24.84 1.49
C CYS A 177 1.22 -25.28 0.18
N GLY A 178 -0.11 -25.44 0.25
CA GLY A 178 -0.93 -25.66 -0.93
C GLY A 178 -1.23 -24.35 -1.68
N PRO A 179 -2.05 -24.42 -2.74
CA PRO A 179 -2.46 -23.23 -3.49
C PRO A 179 -3.09 -22.16 -2.58
N PRO A 180 -2.74 -20.88 -2.77
CA PRO A 180 -3.29 -19.76 -2.01
C PRO A 180 -4.82 -19.74 -1.95
N PRO A 181 -5.44 -19.27 -0.85
CA PRO A 181 -6.89 -19.11 -0.75
C PRO A 181 -7.50 -18.35 -1.93
N LEU A 182 -6.82 -17.31 -2.42
CA LEU A 182 -7.27 -16.49 -3.54
C LEU A 182 -7.39 -17.28 -4.85
N LEU A 183 -6.42 -18.15 -5.18
CA LEU A 183 -6.50 -19.02 -6.36
C LEU A 183 -7.61 -20.07 -6.21
N ARG A 184 -7.75 -20.64 -5.01
CA ARG A 184 -8.84 -21.58 -4.71
C ARG A 184 -10.21 -20.92 -4.80
N ALA A 185 -10.35 -19.67 -4.33
CA ALA A 185 -11.57 -18.88 -4.45
C ALA A 185 -11.91 -18.65 -5.93
N TYR A 186 -10.93 -18.27 -6.76
CA TYR A 186 -11.14 -18.08 -8.19
C TYR A 186 -11.53 -19.39 -8.90
N ALA A 187 -10.87 -20.51 -8.56
CA ALA A 187 -11.24 -21.85 -9.03
C ALA A 187 -12.70 -22.17 -8.68
N ARG A 188 -13.11 -21.86 -7.44
CA ARG A 188 -14.47 -22.08 -6.95
C ARG A 188 -15.48 -21.21 -7.68
N VAL A 189 -15.18 -19.94 -7.92
CA VAL A 189 -16.03 -19.04 -8.72
C VAL A 189 -16.22 -19.60 -10.12
N ASP A 190 -15.15 -20.01 -10.80
CA ASP A 190 -15.24 -20.57 -12.15
C ASP A 190 -16.10 -21.84 -12.18
N ALA A 191 -15.91 -22.74 -11.21
CA ALA A 191 -16.70 -23.95 -11.09
C ALA A 191 -18.19 -23.65 -10.82
N LEU A 192 -18.50 -22.76 -9.87
CA LEU A 192 -19.89 -22.43 -9.52
C LEU A 192 -20.62 -21.74 -10.67
N ALA A 193 -19.97 -20.85 -11.41
CA ALA A 193 -20.58 -20.20 -12.56
C ALA A 193 -20.59 -21.05 -13.84
N ALA A 194 -20.22 -22.33 -13.74
CA ALA A 194 -20.53 -23.35 -14.75
C ALA A 194 -21.77 -24.20 -14.36
N HIS A 195 -22.30 -24.07 -13.14
CA HIS A 195 -23.50 -24.80 -12.73
C HIS A 195 -24.78 -24.14 -13.27
N PRO A 196 -25.84 -24.92 -13.55
CA PRO A 196 -27.16 -24.39 -13.88
C PRO A 196 -27.71 -23.47 -12.77
N ALA A 197 -28.52 -22.48 -13.17
CA ALA A 197 -29.20 -21.61 -12.23
C ALA A 197 -30.16 -22.42 -11.34
N GLY A 198 -30.19 -22.13 -10.04
CA GLY A 198 -31.06 -22.80 -9.07
C GLY A 198 -30.52 -24.08 -8.42
N GLU A 199 -29.42 -24.65 -8.93
CA GLU A 199 -28.80 -25.87 -8.35
C GLU A 199 -27.73 -25.57 -7.29
N LEU A 200 -27.41 -24.29 -7.09
CA LEU A 200 -26.38 -23.86 -6.16
C LEU A 200 -26.86 -23.93 -4.70
N THR A 201 -26.08 -24.63 -3.88
CA THR A 201 -26.41 -24.89 -2.48
C THR A 201 -25.81 -23.85 -1.53
N ARG A 202 -26.43 -23.72 -0.35
CA ARG A 202 -25.88 -22.89 0.74
C ARG A 202 -24.50 -23.37 1.20
N ALA A 203 -24.21 -24.67 1.12
CA ALA A 203 -22.90 -25.22 1.44
C ALA A 203 -21.83 -24.72 0.46
N GLN A 204 -22.10 -24.78 -0.85
CA GLN A 204 -21.19 -24.28 -1.87
C GLN A 204 -20.90 -22.78 -1.74
N GLN A 205 -21.92 -21.98 -1.42
CA GLN A 205 -21.77 -20.58 -1.08
C GLN A 205 -20.89 -20.40 0.18
N GLY A 206 -21.14 -21.18 1.24
CA GLY A 206 -20.37 -21.16 2.47
C GLY A 206 -18.87 -21.41 2.23
N ASP A 207 -18.54 -22.39 1.39
CA ASP A 207 -17.15 -22.69 1.00
C ASP A 207 -16.50 -21.50 0.29
N LEU A 208 -17.20 -20.90 -0.67
CA LEU A 208 -16.70 -19.74 -1.42
C LEU A 208 -16.45 -18.56 -0.47
N VAL A 209 -17.40 -18.24 0.41
CA VAL A 209 -17.25 -17.17 1.40
C VAL A 209 -16.09 -17.45 2.34
N ALA A 210 -15.88 -18.70 2.77
CA ALA A 210 -14.75 -19.07 3.62
C ALA A 210 -13.40 -18.84 2.90
N LEU A 211 -13.29 -19.24 1.63
CA LEU A 211 -12.11 -19.00 0.80
C LEU A 211 -11.85 -17.51 0.58
N LEU A 212 -12.89 -16.72 0.29
CA LEU A 212 -12.79 -15.27 0.12
C LEU A 212 -12.36 -14.58 1.42
N ARG A 213 -12.94 -14.94 2.58
CA ARG A 213 -12.47 -14.41 3.89
C ARG A 213 -11.00 -14.74 4.15
N ALA A 214 -10.55 -15.94 3.81
CA ALA A 214 -9.15 -16.31 3.94
C ALA A 214 -8.25 -15.51 2.98
N ALA A 215 -8.70 -15.32 1.74
CA ALA A 215 -8.01 -14.48 0.76
C ALA A 215 -7.91 -13.01 1.22
N THR A 216 -9.00 -12.44 1.75
CA THR A 216 -9.04 -11.08 2.31
C THR A 216 -8.04 -10.90 3.44
N ARG A 217 -8.01 -11.81 4.43
CA ARG A 217 -7.02 -11.75 5.53
C ARG A 217 -5.59 -11.80 5.00
N VAL A 218 -5.35 -12.70 4.05
CA VAL A 218 -4.05 -12.86 3.42
C VAL A 218 -3.67 -11.62 2.60
N ALA A 219 -4.61 -10.96 1.94
CA ALA A 219 -4.42 -9.71 1.23
C ALA A 219 -4.43 -8.47 2.16
N ASN A 220 -4.16 -8.65 3.46
CA ASN A 220 -4.14 -7.59 4.47
C ASN A 220 -5.45 -6.78 4.54
N ASP A 221 -6.58 -7.49 4.55
CA ASP A 221 -7.93 -6.95 4.67
C ASP A 221 -8.30 -5.93 3.58
N GLU A 222 -7.81 -6.18 2.35
CA GLU A 222 -8.08 -5.36 1.17
C GLU A 222 -9.59 -5.07 0.99
N PRO A 223 -10.03 -3.79 1.07
CA PRO A 223 -11.44 -3.43 1.18
C PRO A 223 -12.31 -3.96 0.04
N SER A 224 -11.77 -3.99 -1.17
CA SER A 224 -12.48 -4.48 -2.35
C SER A 224 -12.74 -6.00 -2.29
N LEU A 225 -11.82 -6.78 -1.74
CA LEU A 225 -12.04 -8.21 -1.45
C LEU A 225 -12.99 -8.42 -0.27
N ALA A 226 -12.88 -7.60 0.78
CA ALA A 226 -13.79 -7.63 1.93
C ALA A 226 -15.24 -7.38 1.51
N GLY A 227 -15.49 -6.31 0.75
CA GLY A 227 -16.84 -5.99 0.23
C GLY A 227 -17.39 -7.08 -0.68
N LEU A 228 -16.56 -7.65 -1.56
CA LEU A 228 -16.97 -8.81 -2.39
C LEU A 228 -17.38 -10.01 -1.52
N THR A 229 -16.61 -10.28 -0.45
CA THR A 229 -16.88 -11.36 0.50
C THR A 229 -18.21 -11.15 1.23
N GLU A 230 -18.49 -9.93 1.69
CA GLU A 230 -19.73 -9.56 2.37
C GLU A 230 -20.94 -9.69 1.45
N HIS A 231 -20.82 -9.23 0.20
CA HIS A 231 -21.87 -9.38 -0.80
C HIS A 231 -22.22 -10.86 -1.05
N PHE A 232 -21.21 -11.72 -1.23
CA PHE A 232 -21.46 -13.16 -1.37
C PHE A 232 -22.09 -13.78 -0.12
N ALA A 233 -21.80 -13.28 1.08
CA ALA A 233 -22.42 -13.78 2.31
C ALA A 233 -23.88 -13.33 2.48
N ALA A 234 -24.25 -12.18 1.91
CA ALA A 234 -25.57 -11.58 2.07
C ALA A 234 -26.63 -12.12 1.10
N VAL A 235 -26.24 -12.51 -0.12
CA VAL A 235 -27.19 -13.00 -1.14
C VAL A 235 -27.53 -14.48 -0.97
N ARG A 236 -28.66 -14.95 -1.50
CA ARG A 236 -29.04 -16.38 -1.45
C ARG A 236 -28.32 -17.17 -2.54
N ALA A 237 -27.73 -18.33 -2.19
CA ALA A 237 -27.20 -19.26 -3.19
C ALA A 237 -28.21 -19.54 -4.32
N GLY A 238 -27.74 -19.47 -5.56
CA GLY A 238 -28.55 -19.71 -6.76
C GLY A 238 -29.50 -18.59 -7.17
N SER A 239 -29.57 -17.47 -6.45
CA SER A 239 -30.33 -16.29 -6.91
C SER A 239 -29.66 -15.59 -8.09
N GLU A 240 -30.42 -14.75 -8.81
CA GLU A 240 -29.89 -13.97 -9.92
C GLU A 240 -28.74 -13.04 -9.46
N GLU A 241 -28.87 -12.46 -8.27
CA GLU A 241 -27.83 -11.64 -7.63
C GLU A 241 -26.56 -12.45 -7.38
N PHE A 242 -26.69 -13.70 -6.92
CA PHE A 242 -25.53 -14.58 -6.71
C PHE A 242 -24.81 -14.86 -8.03
N LEU A 243 -25.56 -15.15 -9.11
CA LEU A 243 -24.99 -15.38 -10.43
C LEU A 243 -24.30 -14.13 -10.99
N ARG A 244 -24.91 -12.95 -10.81
CA ARG A 244 -24.26 -11.66 -11.15
C ARG A 244 -22.97 -11.44 -10.36
N LEU A 245 -22.96 -11.78 -9.07
CA LEU A 245 -21.75 -11.68 -8.25
C LEU A 245 -20.65 -12.65 -8.69
N LEU A 246 -20.97 -13.85 -9.17
CA LEU A 246 -19.96 -14.75 -9.73
C LEU A 246 -19.31 -14.13 -10.97
N ASP A 247 -20.08 -13.47 -11.84
CA ASP A 247 -19.52 -12.77 -13.00
C ASP A 247 -18.63 -11.58 -12.58
N VAL A 248 -19.09 -10.77 -11.62
CA VAL A 248 -18.26 -9.69 -11.04
C VAL A 248 -16.97 -10.26 -10.46
N ALA A 249 -17.05 -11.35 -9.69
CA ALA A 249 -15.88 -11.99 -9.08
C ALA A 249 -14.88 -12.52 -10.11
N ARG A 250 -15.36 -13.05 -11.25
CA ARG A 250 -14.48 -13.49 -12.35
C ARG A 250 -13.60 -12.37 -12.90
N HIS A 251 -14.07 -11.12 -12.87
CA HIS A 251 -13.33 -9.96 -13.34
C HIS A 251 -12.55 -9.25 -12.22
N THR A 252 -13.05 -9.32 -10.99
CA THR A 252 -12.45 -8.66 -9.83
C THR A 252 -11.28 -9.46 -9.25
N LEU A 253 -11.41 -10.77 -9.06
CA LEU A 253 -10.37 -11.58 -8.42
C LEU A 253 -9.01 -11.55 -9.15
N PRO A 254 -8.94 -11.58 -10.51
CA PRO A 254 -7.67 -11.49 -11.20
C PRO A 254 -6.86 -10.21 -10.95
N ARG A 255 -7.51 -9.15 -10.46
CA ARG A 255 -6.84 -7.90 -10.09
C ARG A 255 -5.93 -8.08 -8.88
N PHE A 256 -6.13 -9.12 -8.06
CA PHE A 256 -5.30 -9.46 -6.91
C PHE A 256 -4.29 -10.59 -7.22
N PHE A 257 -4.13 -10.95 -8.50
CA PHE A 257 -3.09 -11.88 -8.94
C PHE A 257 -1.74 -11.17 -9.17
N ARG A 258 -1.45 -10.12 -8.39
CA ARG A 258 -0.23 -9.31 -8.47
C ARG A 258 0.66 -9.50 -7.24
N GLY A 259 0.48 -10.60 -6.50
CA GLY A 259 1.28 -10.95 -5.33
C GLY A 259 0.52 -10.94 -4.00
N GLU A 260 -0.76 -10.61 -4.02
CA GLU A 260 -1.65 -10.61 -2.85
C GLU A 260 -2.06 -12.04 -2.42
N TYR A 261 -1.16 -13.01 -2.61
CA TYR A 261 -1.39 -14.43 -2.35
C TYR A 261 -1.05 -14.89 -0.94
N GLY A 262 -0.27 -14.12 -0.17
CA GLY A 262 0.31 -14.57 1.11
C GLY A 262 1.37 -15.65 0.98
N ALA A 263 1.68 -16.04 -0.25
CA ALA A 263 2.58 -17.12 -0.58
C ALA A 263 3.22 -16.85 -1.93
N LYS A 264 4.35 -17.51 -2.19
CA LYS A 264 5.06 -17.44 -3.46
C LYS A 264 5.46 -18.83 -3.93
N LEU A 265 5.75 -18.93 -5.21
CA LEU A 265 6.36 -20.12 -5.79
C LEU A 265 7.87 -20.15 -5.53
N ALA A 266 8.40 -21.28 -5.11
CA ALA A 266 9.83 -21.55 -5.06
C ALA A 266 10.14 -22.89 -5.72
N ARG A 267 11.41 -23.11 -6.10
CA ARG A 267 11.87 -24.45 -6.48
C ARG A 267 11.70 -25.38 -5.27
N ARG A 268 11.14 -26.55 -5.50
CA ARG A 268 11.04 -27.62 -4.51
C ARG A 268 12.38 -28.35 -4.49
N GLY A 269 12.98 -28.46 -3.31
CA GLY A 269 14.17 -29.27 -3.11
C GLY A 269 13.87 -30.76 -3.23
N ALA A 270 14.91 -31.56 -3.45
CA ALA A 270 14.78 -33.02 -3.53
C ALA A 270 14.10 -33.61 -2.28
N ASP A 271 14.38 -33.02 -1.12
CA ASP A 271 13.83 -33.46 0.17
C ASP A 271 12.41 -32.95 0.46
N GLY A 272 11.83 -32.12 -0.43
CA GLY A 272 10.47 -31.57 -0.31
C GLY A 272 10.35 -30.08 0.06
N PRO A 273 11.18 -29.50 0.95
CA PRO A 273 11.11 -28.08 1.29
C PRO A 273 11.37 -27.13 0.12
N PRO A 274 10.88 -25.88 0.17
CA PRO A 274 11.21 -24.87 -0.83
C PRO A 274 12.67 -24.42 -0.71
N HIS A 275 13.35 -24.22 -1.84
CA HIS A 275 14.64 -23.57 -1.95
C HIS A 275 14.48 -22.06 -1.84
N LEU A 276 14.60 -21.55 -0.61
CA LEU A 276 14.55 -20.13 -0.28
C LEU A 276 15.93 -19.46 -0.23
N ALA A 277 16.98 -20.26 -0.40
CA ALA A 277 18.38 -19.87 -0.42
C ALA A 277 19.17 -20.78 -1.36
N HIS A 278 20.38 -20.36 -1.72
CA HIS A 278 21.37 -21.32 -2.20
C HIS A 278 21.76 -22.27 -1.06
N PRO A 279 21.86 -23.59 -1.30
CA PRO A 279 22.21 -24.53 -0.24
C PRO A 279 23.63 -24.28 0.25
N HIS A 280 23.83 -24.41 1.57
CA HIS A 280 25.14 -24.31 2.24
C HIS A 280 25.87 -22.95 2.12
N THR A 281 25.19 -21.84 1.82
CA THR A 281 25.84 -20.53 1.61
C THR A 281 25.84 -19.59 2.81
N ALA A 282 25.21 -19.97 3.93
CA ALA A 282 25.04 -19.07 5.07
C ALA A 282 26.37 -18.53 5.65
N ALA A 283 27.43 -19.34 5.65
CA ALA A 283 28.75 -18.91 6.09
C ALA A 283 29.37 -17.88 5.12
N ALA A 284 29.35 -18.17 3.82
CA ALA A 284 29.84 -17.27 2.78
C ALA A 284 29.11 -15.92 2.78
N VAL A 285 27.78 -15.92 2.97
CA VAL A 285 26.96 -14.70 3.09
C VAL A 285 27.41 -13.86 4.29
N ARG A 286 27.59 -14.48 5.47
CA ARG A 286 28.07 -13.76 6.66
C ARG A 286 29.45 -13.17 6.44
N GLN A 287 30.36 -13.93 5.83
CA GLN A 287 31.71 -13.47 5.53
C GLN A 287 31.70 -12.28 4.56
N TYR A 288 30.96 -12.38 3.45
CA TYR A 288 30.81 -11.32 2.47
C TYR A 288 30.27 -10.03 3.12
N LEU A 289 29.24 -10.14 3.96
CA LEU A 289 28.66 -8.98 4.65
C LEU A 289 29.59 -8.38 5.70
N ALA A 290 30.34 -9.20 6.43
CA ALA A 290 31.27 -8.74 7.46
C ALA A 290 32.45 -7.94 6.88
N GLN A 291 32.92 -8.31 5.69
CA GLN A 291 34.06 -7.66 5.04
C GLN A 291 33.68 -6.36 4.30
N GLY A 292 32.40 -6.22 3.91
CA GLY A 292 31.85 -4.98 3.36
C GLY A 292 32.59 -4.48 2.11
N GLY A 293 32.88 -3.18 2.06
CA GLY A 293 33.56 -2.53 0.93
C GLY A 293 35.07 -2.71 0.88
N GLY A 294 35.69 -3.40 1.85
CA GLY A 294 37.15 -3.56 1.96
C GLY A 294 37.74 -4.71 1.14
N LEU A 295 36.92 -5.43 0.38
CA LEU A 295 37.33 -6.62 -0.39
C LEU A 295 38.19 -6.28 -1.62
N SER A 296 39.24 -7.06 -1.86
CA SER A 296 39.90 -7.06 -3.17
C SER A 296 38.93 -7.52 -4.26
N ARG A 297 39.25 -7.23 -5.52
CA ARG A 297 38.45 -7.72 -6.65
C ARG A 297 38.42 -9.25 -6.69
N GLU A 298 39.55 -9.93 -6.51
CA GLU A 298 39.59 -11.41 -6.53
C GLU A 298 38.83 -12.01 -5.35
N GLU A 299 38.97 -11.45 -4.14
CA GLU A 299 38.25 -11.92 -2.96
C GLU A 299 36.75 -11.75 -3.10
N ARG A 300 36.32 -10.62 -3.66
CA ARG A 300 34.91 -10.35 -3.96
C ARG A 300 34.36 -11.35 -4.96
N GLU A 301 35.08 -11.61 -6.05
CA GLU A 301 34.68 -12.59 -7.06
C GLU A 301 34.57 -14.00 -6.47
N ARG A 302 35.55 -14.42 -5.64
CA ARG A 302 35.53 -15.70 -4.93
C ARG A 302 34.32 -15.83 -4.00
N LEU A 303 34.10 -14.88 -3.10
CA LEU A 303 32.99 -14.93 -2.14
C LEU A 303 31.63 -14.88 -2.85
N LEU A 304 31.51 -14.09 -3.91
CA LEU A 304 30.27 -14.06 -4.68
C LEU A 304 29.98 -15.39 -5.36
N ALA A 305 30.99 -16.13 -5.81
CA ALA A 305 30.82 -17.48 -6.34
C ALA A 305 30.35 -18.46 -5.24
N GLU A 306 30.92 -18.37 -4.04
CA GLU A 306 30.51 -19.18 -2.88
C GLU A 306 29.09 -18.86 -2.37
N VAL A 307 28.66 -17.59 -2.45
CA VAL A 307 27.29 -17.18 -2.10
C VAL A 307 26.26 -17.67 -3.13
N HIS A 308 26.69 -17.93 -4.37
CA HIS A 308 25.81 -18.20 -5.52
C HIS A 308 26.17 -19.50 -6.28
N PRO A 309 26.33 -20.66 -5.60
CA PRO A 309 26.84 -21.88 -6.22
C PRO A 309 25.92 -22.43 -7.32
N LEU A 310 24.62 -22.14 -7.25
CA LEU A 310 23.64 -22.61 -8.24
C LEU A 310 23.23 -21.50 -9.22
N ARG A 311 23.96 -20.39 -9.31
CA ARG A 311 23.54 -19.27 -10.17
C ARG A 311 23.67 -19.62 -11.65
N ARG A 312 22.65 -19.26 -12.41
CA ARG A 312 22.70 -19.31 -13.88
C ARG A 312 23.49 -18.13 -14.42
N GLU A 313 24.17 -18.32 -15.54
CA GLU A 313 24.78 -17.23 -16.28
C GLU A 313 23.71 -16.24 -16.80
N LYS A 314 22.61 -16.78 -17.33
CA LYS A 314 21.45 -16.03 -17.82
C LYS A 314 20.19 -16.44 -17.07
N SER A 315 19.39 -15.46 -16.68
CA SER A 315 18.07 -15.70 -16.12
C SER A 315 17.17 -16.37 -17.16
N ARG A 316 16.15 -17.08 -16.68
CA ARG A 316 15.06 -17.58 -17.54
C ARG A 316 14.38 -16.44 -18.29
N THR A 317 14.00 -16.73 -19.53
CA THR A 317 13.24 -15.87 -20.42
C THR A 317 11.74 -16.01 -20.17
N CYS A 318 10.96 -15.02 -20.60
CA CYS A 318 9.50 -15.10 -20.47
C CYS A 318 8.92 -16.30 -21.24
N ALA A 319 9.50 -16.63 -22.40
CA ALA A 319 9.06 -17.73 -23.27
C ALA A 319 9.16 -19.09 -22.58
N GLU A 320 10.25 -19.33 -21.84
CA GLU A 320 10.48 -20.59 -21.13
C GLU A 320 9.38 -20.89 -20.08
N CYS A 321 8.75 -19.87 -19.50
CA CYS A 321 7.75 -20.05 -18.44
C CYS A 321 6.29 -19.83 -18.88
N HIS A 322 6.08 -19.15 -20.01
CA HIS A 322 4.75 -18.75 -20.48
C HIS A 322 4.36 -19.40 -21.82
N SER A 323 5.12 -20.35 -22.32
CA SER A 323 4.73 -21.11 -23.51
C SER A 323 3.52 -22.01 -23.25
N ALA A 324 2.76 -22.29 -24.30
CA ALA A 324 1.70 -23.29 -24.25
C ALA A 324 2.27 -24.72 -24.16
N GLU A 325 3.40 -24.96 -24.85
CA GLU A 325 4.10 -26.23 -24.92
C GLU A 325 5.50 -26.10 -24.34
N GLY A 326 5.94 -27.10 -23.58
CA GLY A 326 7.28 -27.11 -22.97
C GLY A 326 7.51 -26.04 -21.89
N SER A 327 6.43 -25.52 -21.28
CA SER A 327 6.55 -24.55 -20.20
C SER A 327 7.32 -25.13 -19.01
N LEU A 328 8.29 -24.37 -18.50
CA LEU A 328 8.98 -24.67 -17.24
C LEU A 328 8.04 -24.62 -16.04
N ILE A 329 6.87 -23.98 -16.15
CA ILE A 329 5.89 -23.90 -15.07
C ILE A 329 4.63 -24.67 -15.45
N ASP A 330 4.35 -25.74 -14.72
CA ASP A 330 3.05 -26.40 -14.75
C ASP A 330 2.08 -25.66 -13.82
N PHE A 331 1.44 -24.62 -14.35
CA PHE A 331 0.48 -23.83 -13.60
C PHE A 331 -0.71 -24.66 -13.10
N ALA A 332 -1.16 -25.66 -13.86
CA ALA A 332 -2.29 -26.50 -13.47
C ALA A 332 -1.95 -27.34 -12.23
N ALA A 333 -0.77 -27.98 -12.22
CA ALA A 333 -0.28 -28.72 -11.04
C ALA A 333 -0.08 -27.83 -9.81
N LEU A 334 0.19 -26.54 -10.02
CA LEU A 334 0.30 -25.53 -8.95
C LEU A 334 -1.06 -24.98 -8.46
N GLY A 335 -2.17 -25.51 -8.98
CA GLY A 335 -3.52 -25.15 -8.57
C GLY A 335 -4.08 -23.88 -9.23
N TYR A 336 -3.49 -23.42 -10.33
CA TYR A 336 -4.09 -22.35 -11.12
C TYR A 336 -5.29 -22.88 -11.90
N PRO A 337 -6.45 -22.17 -11.88
CA PRO A 337 -7.60 -22.55 -12.70
C PRO A 337 -7.28 -22.47 -14.20
N LEU A 338 -7.84 -23.39 -15.00
CA LEU A 338 -7.54 -23.48 -16.45
C LEU A 338 -7.72 -22.15 -17.19
N ARG A 339 -8.71 -21.35 -16.81
CA ARG A 339 -8.88 -20.00 -17.36
C ARG A 339 -7.64 -19.14 -17.13
N ARG A 340 -7.13 -19.11 -15.90
CA ARG A 340 -5.91 -18.38 -15.55
C ARG A 340 -4.67 -18.95 -16.22
N VAL A 341 -4.57 -20.28 -16.37
CA VAL A 341 -3.47 -20.90 -17.13
C VAL A 341 -3.44 -20.36 -18.56
N ARG A 342 -4.59 -20.33 -19.24
CA ARG A 342 -4.71 -19.72 -20.58
C ARG A 342 -4.34 -18.25 -20.59
N ASP A 343 -4.80 -17.48 -19.60
CA ASP A 343 -4.50 -16.05 -19.49
C ASP A 343 -3.00 -15.78 -19.28
N LEU A 344 -2.29 -16.67 -18.59
CA LEU A 344 -0.85 -16.56 -18.35
C LEU A 344 -0.04 -16.95 -19.60
N GLN A 345 -0.48 -17.96 -20.35
CA GLN A 345 0.22 -18.43 -21.55
C GLN A 345 -0.06 -17.57 -22.80
N LYS A 346 -1.28 -17.02 -22.90
CA LYS A 346 -1.73 -16.25 -24.07
C LYS A 346 -1.82 -14.74 -23.80
N ASN A 347 -1.14 -14.25 -22.75
CA ASN A 347 -1.25 -12.85 -22.37
C ASN A 347 -0.64 -11.92 -23.44
N PRO A 348 -1.40 -10.97 -24.01
CA PRO A 348 -0.85 -10.03 -24.99
C PRO A 348 0.32 -9.19 -24.46
N VAL A 349 0.33 -8.88 -23.17
CA VAL A 349 1.42 -8.13 -22.53
C VAL A 349 2.69 -8.98 -22.46
N VAL A 350 2.58 -10.26 -22.10
CA VAL A 350 3.74 -11.20 -22.11
C VAL A 350 4.31 -11.30 -23.51
N GLN A 351 3.46 -11.51 -24.52
CA GLN A 351 3.89 -11.60 -25.92
C GLN A 351 4.58 -10.31 -26.37
N GLN A 352 4.07 -9.15 -25.96
CA GLN A 352 4.72 -7.88 -26.28
C GLN A 352 6.07 -7.70 -25.58
N VAL A 353 6.19 -8.10 -24.31
CA VAL A 353 7.47 -8.08 -23.58
C VAL A 353 8.48 -9.02 -24.24
N MET A 354 8.06 -10.20 -24.67
CA MET A 354 8.90 -11.15 -25.41
C MET A 354 9.44 -10.55 -26.73
N ARG A 355 8.59 -9.83 -27.48
CA ARG A 355 9.00 -9.10 -28.69
C ARG A 355 10.00 -7.98 -28.36
N ILE A 356 9.75 -7.23 -27.29
CA ILE A 356 10.71 -6.22 -26.82
C ILE A 356 12.06 -6.90 -26.51
N GLU A 357 12.06 -8.00 -25.78
CA GLU A 357 13.27 -8.78 -25.41
C GLU A 357 14.01 -9.33 -26.63
N SER A 358 13.31 -9.75 -27.70
CA SER A 358 13.91 -10.20 -28.97
C SER A 358 14.51 -9.05 -29.82
N GLY A 359 14.32 -7.80 -29.40
CA GLY A 359 14.82 -6.62 -30.10
C GLY A 359 13.84 -6.07 -31.14
N GLU A 360 12.61 -6.60 -31.19
CA GLU A 360 11.59 -6.06 -32.07
C GLU A 360 11.10 -4.69 -31.56
N PRO A 361 10.82 -3.75 -32.48
CA PRO A 361 10.26 -2.45 -32.12
C PRO A 361 8.88 -2.60 -31.48
N PHE A 362 8.67 -1.85 -30.40
CA PHE A 362 7.37 -1.74 -29.75
C PHE A 362 6.51 -0.73 -30.51
N TYR A 363 5.40 -1.19 -31.06
CA TYR A 363 4.36 -0.33 -31.63
C TYR A 363 3.16 -0.29 -30.70
N LEU A 364 2.69 0.90 -30.33
CA LEU A 364 1.38 1.05 -29.70
C LEU A 364 0.32 0.80 -30.78
N PRO A 365 -0.52 -0.25 -30.68
CA PRO A 365 -1.54 -0.50 -31.69
C PRO A 365 -2.51 0.68 -31.73
N GLY A 366 -2.57 1.40 -32.86
CA GLY A 366 -3.65 2.32 -33.21
C GLY A 366 -3.89 3.57 -32.35
N VAL A 367 -3.19 3.79 -31.23
CA VAL A 367 -3.41 4.97 -30.36
C VAL A 367 -2.96 6.28 -31.04
N LEU A 368 -2.04 6.20 -32.00
CA LEU A 368 -1.51 7.36 -32.73
C LEU A 368 -1.89 7.39 -34.22
N GLY A 369 -2.86 6.57 -34.66
CA GLY A 369 -3.34 6.59 -36.05
C GLY A 369 -2.32 6.14 -37.11
N GLY A 370 -1.23 5.48 -36.72
CA GLY A 370 -0.31 4.84 -37.66
C GLY A 370 -0.84 3.48 -38.12
N ASP A 371 -0.62 3.17 -39.40
CA ASP A 371 -1.01 1.89 -40.01
C ASP A 371 -0.52 0.71 -39.16
N ALA A 372 -1.37 -0.32 -39.04
CA ALA A 372 -1.00 -1.56 -38.40
C ALA A 372 0.26 -2.13 -39.09
N PRO A 373 1.27 -2.62 -38.35
CA PRO A 373 2.40 -3.29 -38.98
C PRO A 373 1.88 -4.45 -39.84
N PRO A 374 2.51 -4.73 -41.00
CA PRO A 374 2.13 -5.84 -41.84
C PRO A 374 2.13 -7.13 -41.00
N GLY A 375 1.09 -7.94 -41.17
CA GLY A 375 0.93 -9.20 -40.47
C GLY A 375 2.11 -10.16 -40.71
N PRO A 376 2.27 -11.17 -39.83
CA PRO A 376 3.35 -12.15 -39.93
C PRO A 376 3.34 -12.93 -41.24
#